data_AF-A0A9E4J0G6-F1
#
_entry.id   AF-A0A9E4J0G6-F1
#
_cell.length_a   1.000
_cell.length_b   1.000
_cell.length_c   1.000
_cell.angle_alpha   90.00
_cell.angle_beta   90.00
_cell.angle_gamma   90.00
#
_symmetry.space_group_name_H-M   'P 1'
#
loop_
_entity.id
_entity.type
_entity.pdbx_description
1 polymer ?
#
loop_
_entity_poly.entity_id
_entity_poly.type
_entity_poly.pdbx_seq_one_letter_code
_entity_poly.pdbx_strand_id
1 'polypeptide(L)'
;PGRLDEHALASRLSYFLWRSMPDDELLAHAGNGSLSDPEVFAAQVERLLDDPRSERFVHDFAGQAFRLYEMKATNPDAGLYPEYDDRLGQAMAQETRLFLAELIAEDLGVGSLIDADFTFLNRRLAEHYGIPGIEGQYLRKVTLPPDSPRGGLITQASIHKITANGTITSPIPRGNFVLANLLGQPAPPPPESVTALEPDTRGATTIREQLAKHRNEPVCNSCHRVIDPPGFALESFDPIGGFRNHYRADGGSGTTPEGYEYRMPYKQGLPVDASGVTADGEPFAGIEEYKRLLRRDVEQVARHLVSQLLVYSTGAEIEFADRGGVEDVVEKLRDDGYPFRTMIHEVAKSDLFRMR
;
A
#
# COMPACT_ATOMS: atom_id res chain seq x y z
N PRO A 1 -11.56 22.49 -21.46
CA PRO A 1 -10.44 21.78 -22.13
C PRO A 1 -11.01 21.01 -23.32
N GLY A 2 -10.22 20.82 -24.39
CA GLY A 2 -10.67 20.19 -25.63
C GLY A 2 -9.80 18.99 -25.99
N ARG A 3 -10.27 18.13 -26.91
CA ARG A 3 -9.56 16.93 -27.35
C ARG A 3 -8.09 17.22 -27.65
N LEU A 4 -7.19 16.43 -27.07
CA LEU A 4 -5.77 16.53 -27.34
C LEU A 4 -5.48 16.24 -28.82
N ASP A 5 -4.53 16.98 -29.38
CA ASP A 5 -3.93 16.59 -30.65
C ASP A 5 -3.01 15.37 -30.50
N GLU A 6 -2.61 14.80 -31.63
CA GLU A 6 -1.83 13.56 -31.70
C GLU A 6 -0.48 13.66 -30.98
N HIS A 7 0.20 14.81 -31.06
CA HIS A 7 1.49 15.02 -30.41
C HIS A 7 1.35 15.21 -28.89
N ALA A 8 0.30 15.91 -28.46
CA ALA A 8 -0.04 16.03 -27.05
C ALA A 8 -0.45 14.67 -26.45
N LEU A 9 -1.19 13.85 -27.20
CA LEU A 9 -1.56 12.49 -26.79
C LEU A 9 -0.34 11.58 -26.67
N ALA A 10 0.56 11.58 -27.66
CA ALA A 10 1.84 10.88 -27.58
C ALA A 10 2.65 11.30 -26.35
N SER A 11 2.76 12.61 -26.13
CA SER A 11 3.48 13.17 -24.98
C SER A 11 2.87 12.68 -23.67
N ARG A 12 1.56 12.83 -23.49
CA ARG A 12 0.86 12.37 -22.28
C ARG A 12 1.06 10.88 -22.02
N LEU A 13 0.93 10.06 -23.07
CA LEU A 13 1.12 8.61 -22.96
C LEU A 13 2.56 8.24 -22.54
N SER A 14 3.57 8.86 -23.15
CA SER A 14 4.98 8.64 -22.77
C SER A 14 5.31 9.13 -21.35
N TYR A 15 4.78 10.27 -20.91
CA TYR A 15 5.01 10.76 -19.55
C TYR A 15 4.26 9.94 -18.51
N PHE A 16 3.09 9.41 -18.86
CA PHE A 16 2.35 8.47 -18.01
C PHE A 16 3.16 7.18 -17.80
N LEU A 17 3.53 6.50 -18.89
CA LEU A 17 4.06 5.13 -18.80
C LEU A 17 5.58 5.04 -18.69
N TRP A 18 6.33 6.03 -19.17
CA TRP A 18 7.80 6.02 -19.13
C TRP A 18 8.43 7.14 -18.30
N ARG A 19 7.63 8.14 -17.88
CA ARG A 19 8.15 9.33 -17.18
C ARG A 19 9.27 10.01 -17.99
N SER A 20 9.11 10.00 -19.30
CA SER A 20 10.07 10.56 -20.26
C SER A 20 9.34 10.95 -21.55
N MET A 21 10.07 11.59 -22.47
CA MET A 21 9.52 12.03 -23.75
C MET A 21 9.16 10.86 -24.68
N PRO A 22 8.27 11.07 -25.67
CA PRO A 22 7.98 10.08 -26.71
C PRO A 22 9.24 9.64 -27.45
N ASP A 23 9.28 8.38 -27.85
CA ASP A 23 10.30 7.90 -28.78
C ASP A 23 9.90 8.12 -30.24
N ASP A 24 10.81 7.83 -31.17
CA ASP A 24 10.61 8.09 -32.60
C ASP A 24 9.40 7.35 -33.17
N GLU A 25 9.10 6.14 -32.69
CA GLU A 25 7.93 5.38 -33.12
C GLU A 25 6.62 6.07 -32.69
N LEU A 26 6.52 6.47 -31.42
CA LEU A 26 5.34 7.17 -30.92
C LEU A 26 5.17 8.55 -31.59
N LEU A 27 6.28 9.25 -31.88
CA LEU A 27 6.27 10.50 -32.66
C LEU A 27 5.86 10.30 -34.12
N ALA A 28 6.24 9.18 -34.74
CA ALA A 28 5.85 8.86 -36.10
C ALA A 28 4.33 8.60 -36.18
N HIS A 29 3.78 7.85 -35.22
CA HIS A 29 2.34 7.66 -35.11
C HIS A 29 1.59 8.98 -34.86
N ALA A 30 2.14 9.87 -34.03
CA ALA A 30 1.57 11.18 -33.84
C ALA A 30 1.61 12.03 -35.13
N GLY A 31 2.73 12.03 -35.83
CA GLY A 31 2.95 12.82 -37.04
C GLY A 31 2.09 12.41 -38.24
N ASN A 32 1.65 11.15 -38.29
CA ASN A 32 0.76 10.65 -39.34
C ASN A 32 -0.72 10.57 -38.91
N GLY A 33 -1.04 10.93 -37.66
CA GLY A 33 -2.41 10.98 -37.13
C GLY A 33 -3.03 9.63 -36.78
N SER A 34 -2.22 8.59 -36.58
CA SER A 34 -2.71 7.24 -36.32
C SER A 34 -2.98 6.94 -34.85
N LEU A 35 -2.60 7.79 -33.88
CA LEU A 35 -2.94 7.55 -32.46
C LEU A 35 -4.42 7.78 -32.15
N SER A 36 -5.17 8.43 -33.04
CA SER A 36 -6.63 8.46 -32.96
C SER A 36 -7.29 7.11 -33.25
N ASP A 37 -6.61 6.20 -33.96
CA ASP A 37 -7.08 4.84 -34.18
C ASP A 37 -7.00 4.03 -32.87
N PRO A 38 -8.13 3.46 -32.38
CA PRO A 38 -8.14 2.70 -31.14
C PRO A 38 -7.20 1.50 -31.11
N GLU A 39 -7.00 0.81 -32.24
CA GLU A 39 -6.14 -0.37 -32.32
C GLU A 39 -4.66 0.03 -32.25
N VAL A 40 -4.28 1.08 -32.99
CA VAL A 40 -2.92 1.64 -32.93
C VAL A 40 -2.61 2.18 -31.54
N PHE A 41 -3.56 2.91 -30.94
CA PHE A 41 -3.39 3.43 -29.58
C PHE A 41 -3.18 2.32 -28.57
N ALA A 42 -4.03 1.28 -28.59
CA ALA A 42 -3.90 0.13 -27.69
C ALA A 42 -2.55 -0.58 -27.88
N ALA A 43 -2.10 -0.80 -29.12
CA ALA A 43 -0.80 -1.39 -29.40
C ALA A 43 0.37 -0.54 -28.85
N GLN A 44 0.27 0.79 -28.90
CA GLN A 44 1.28 1.66 -28.30
C GLN A 44 1.24 1.62 -26.76
N VAL A 45 0.07 1.51 -26.12
CA VAL A 45 0.00 1.30 -24.66
C VAL A 45 0.69 0.00 -24.26
N GLU A 46 0.41 -1.11 -24.96
CA GLU A 46 1.08 -2.40 -24.71
C GLU A 46 2.60 -2.30 -24.86
N ARG A 47 3.06 -1.74 -25.99
CA ARG A 47 4.50 -1.58 -26.28
C ARG A 47 5.21 -0.77 -25.20
N LEU A 48 4.59 0.30 -24.72
CA LEU A 48 5.15 1.15 -23.67
C LEU A 48 5.22 0.41 -22.32
N LEU A 49 4.22 -0.41 -22.00
CA LEU A 49 4.20 -1.21 -20.77
C LEU A 49 5.25 -2.33 -20.78
N ASP A 50 5.51 -2.94 -21.93
CA ASP A 50 6.50 -4.02 -22.09
C ASP A 50 7.96 -3.54 -22.17
N ASP A 51 8.18 -2.24 -22.42
CA ASP A 51 9.51 -1.66 -22.46
C ASP A 51 10.07 -1.47 -21.03
N PRO A 52 11.37 -1.78 -20.77
CA PRO A 52 11.99 -1.60 -19.45
C PRO A 52 11.87 -0.19 -18.85
N ARG A 53 11.62 0.85 -19.66
CA ARG A 53 11.33 2.20 -19.17
C ARG A 53 10.05 2.27 -18.34
N SER A 54 9.12 1.33 -18.48
CA SER A 54 7.88 1.25 -17.67
C SER A 54 8.15 1.03 -16.18
N GLU A 55 9.33 0.51 -15.81
CA GLU A 55 9.76 0.43 -14.42
C GLU A 55 9.78 1.80 -13.72
N ARG A 56 9.99 2.89 -14.48
CA ARG A 56 9.93 4.27 -13.94
C ARG A 56 8.52 4.64 -13.51
N PHE A 57 7.51 4.26 -14.29
CA PHE A 57 6.12 4.43 -13.92
C PHE A 57 5.81 3.65 -12.63
N VAL A 58 6.16 2.37 -12.58
CA VAL A 58 5.93 1.53 -11.39
C VAL A 58 6.61 2.14 -10.16
N HIS A 59 7.86 2.57 -10.29
CA HIS A 59 8.61 3.20 -9.20
C HIS A 59 7.93 4.46 -8.66
N ASP A 60 7.60 5.41 -9.55
CA ASP A 60 7.04 6.71 -9.17
C ASP A 60 5.60 6.58 -8.69
N PHE A 61 4.78 5.77 -9.37
CA PHE A 61 3.38 5.54 -9.00
C PHE A 61 3.27 4.82 -7.67
N ALA A 62 4.00 3.72 -7.43
CA ALA A 62 4.01 3.06 -6.12
C ALA A 62 4.50 4.02 -5.02
N GLY A 63 5.49 4.86 -5.34
CA GLY A 63 5.97 5.91 -4.45
C GLY A 63 4.87 6.84 -3.97
N GLN A 64 4.05 7.34 -4.88
CA GLN A 64 2.98 8.29 -4.58
C GLN A 64 1.74 7.60 -4.00
N ALA A 65 1.23 6.56 -4.67
CA ALA A 65 0.01 5.85 -4.28
C ALA A 65 0.13 5.19 -2.91
N PHE A 66 1.30 4.62 -2.59
CA PHE A 66 1.52 3.86 -1.35
C PHE A 66 2.55 4.51 -0.41
N ARG A 67 2.86 5.79 -0.62
CA ARG A 67 3.68 6.62 0.28
C ARG A 67 5.09 6.07 0.55
N LEU A 68 5.70 5.36 -0.41
CA LEU A 68 7.05 4.79 -0.24
C LEU A 68 8.15 5.88 -0.10
N TYR A 69 7.87 7.14 -0.47
CA TYR A 69 8.79 8.25 -0.21
C TYR A 69 9.01 8.51 1.29
N GLU A 70 8.12 8.03 2.16
CA GLU A 70 8.22 8.17 3.62
C GLU A 70 9.07 7.07 4.28
N MET A 71 9.63 6.14 3.49
CA MET A 71 10.48 5.06 4.01
C MET A 71 11.68 5.56 4.83
N LYS A 72 12.09 6.82 4.68
CA LYS A 72 13.16 7.45 5.46
C LYS A 72 12.69 8.54 6.44
N ALA A 73 11.38 8.74 6.58
CA ALA A 73 10.82 9.80 7.44
C ALA A 73 11.06 9.55 8.94
N THR A 74 11.08 8.27 9.32
CA THR A 74 11.33 7.80 10.69
C THR A 74 12.41 6.74 10.69
N ASN A 75 13.16 6.64 11.79
CA ASN A 75 14.12 5.56 12.03
C ASN A 75 13.60 4.68 13.17
N PRO A 76 13.51 3.35 12.97
CA PRO A 76 13.23 2.42 14.06
C PRO A 76 14.25 2.57 15.18
N ASP A 77 13.77 2.53 16.43
CA ASP A 77 14.63 2.58 17.60
C ASP A 77 15.55 1.36 17.64
N ALA A 78 16.87 1.59 17.74
CA ALA A 78 17.86 0.52 17.66
C ALA A 78 17.87 -0.40 18.89
N GLY A 79 17.29 0.01 20.02
CA GLY A 79 17.08 -0.84 21.19
C GLY A 79 15.86 -1.73 21.01
N LEU A 80 14.76 -1.19 20.51
CA LEU A 80 13.53 -1.96 20.29
C LEU A 80 13.58 -2.84 19.04
N TYR A 81 14.25 -2.39 17.97
CA TYR A 81 14.32 -3.06 16.66
C TYR A 81 15.77 -3.12 16.12
N PRO A 82 16.70 -3.75 16.86
CA PRO A 82 18.11 -3.85 16.46
C PRO A 82 18.31 -4.60 15.14
N GLU A 83 17.33 -5.39 14.73
CA GLU A 83 17.33 -6.09 13.46
C GLU A 83 16.93 -5.22 12.27
N TYR A 84 16.61 -3.94 12.44
CA TYR A 84 16.36 -3.05 11.31
C TYR A 84 17.67 -2.44 10.79
N ASP A 85 17.89 -2.51 9.47
CA ASP A 85 19.00 -1.86 8.80
C ASP A 85 18.57 -1.31 7.43
N ASP A 86 19.44 -0.50 6.80
CA ASP A 86 19.16 0.10 5.49
C ASP A 86 18.86 -0.96 4.41
N ARG A 87 19.46 -2.14 4.52
CA ARG A 87 19.25 -3.25 3.58
C ARG A 87 17.83 -3.81 3.68
N LEU A 88 17.32 -3.97 4.90
CA LEU A 88 15.95 -4.36 5.13
C LEU A 88 14.99 -3.28 4.61
N GLY A 89 15.24 -2.00 4.91
CA GLY A 89 14.43 -0.88 4.39
C GLY A 89 14.38 -0.81 2.86
N GLN A 90 15.50 -1.06 2.19
CA GLN A 90 15.55 -1.15 0.72
C GLN A 90 14.75 -2.34 0.18
N ALA A 91 14.86 -3.51 0.84
CA ALA A 91 14.12 -4.71 0.44
C ALA A 91 12.60 -4.51 0.58
N MET A 92 12.14 -3.85 1.64
CA MET A 92 10.71 -3.52 1.84
C MET A 92 10.16 -2.66 0.70
N ALA A 93 10.87 -1.59 0.32
CA ALA A 93 10.43 -0.72 -0.77
C ALA A 93 10.47 -1.45 -2.13
N GLN A 94 11.45 -2.32 -2.34
CA GLN A 94 11.58 -3.09 -3.56
C GLN A 94 10.50 -4.19 -3.67
N GLU A 95 10.09 -4.80 -2.55
CA GLU A 95 8.97 -5.73 -2.50
C GLU A 95 7.70 -5.07 -3.06
N THR A 96 7.34 -3.89 -2.56
CA THR A 96 6.12 -3.19 -3.02
C THR A 96 6.16 -2.87 -4.52
N ARG A 97 7.31 -2.45 -5.04
CA ARG A 97 7.47 -2.12 -6.46
C ARG A 97 7.38 -3.36 -7.35
N LEU A 98 8.07 -4.44 -7.00
CA LEU A 98 8.02 -5.69 -7.76
C LEU A 98 6.64 -6.34 -7.66
N PHE A 99 5.99 -6.24 -6.50
CA PHE A 99 4.62 -6.68 -6.33
C PHE A 99 3.68 -5.95 -7.30
N LEU A 100 3.72 -4.61 -7.35
CA LEU A 100 2.92 -3.84 -8.30
C LEU A 100 3.29 -4.16 -9.76
N ALA A 101 4.58 -4.30 -10.09
CA ALA A 101 5.03 -4.67 -11.43
C ALA A 101 4.43 -6.01 -11.86
N GLU A 102 4.40 -7.00 -10.96
CA GLU A 102 3.81 -8.31 -11.22
C GLU A 102 2.29 -8.23 -11.45
N LEU A 103 1.58 -7.44 -10.64
CA LEU A 103 0.13 -7.23 -10.84
C LEU A 103 -0.17 -6.67 -12.23
N ILE A 104 0.67 -5.75 -12.72
CA ILE A 104 0.53 -5.15 -14.06
C ILE A 104 0.98 -6.12 -15.16
N ALA A 105 2.09 -6.84 -14.97
CA ALA A 105 2.63 -7.74 -15.98
C ALA A 105 1.72 -8.94 -16.24
N GLU A 106 1.15 -9.51 -15.18
CA GLU A 106 0.27 -10.69 -15.24
C GLU A 106 -1.22 -10.32 -15.29
N ASP A 107 -1.53 -9.02 -15.44
CA ASP A 107 -2.89 -8.45 -15.47
C ASP A 107 -3.80 -8.99 -14.34
N LEU A 108 -3.26 -9.08 -13.14
CA LEU A 108 -3.97 -9.64 -11.99
C LEU A 108 -5.08 -8.68 -11.54
N GLY A 109 -6.14 -9.22 -10.94
CA GLY A 109 -7.23 -8.41 -10.39
C GLY A 109 -6.81 -7.58 -9.18
N VAL A 110 -7.44 -6.40 -8.99
CA VAL A 110 -7.21 -5.51 -7.83
C VAL A 110 -7.38 -6.23 -6.48
N GLY A 111 -8.16 -7.31 -6.41
CA GLY A 111 -8.27 -8.14 -5.21
C GLY A 111 -6.91 -8.66 -4.69
N SER A 112 -5.92 -8.82 -5.57
CA SER A 112 -4.55 -9.20 -5.20
C SER A 112 -3.82 -8.11 -4.39
N LEU A 113 -4.17 -6.82 -4.51
CA LEU A 113 -3.66 -5.79 -3.60
C LEU A 113 -4.09 -6.02 -2.15
N ILE A 114 -5.27 -6.60 -1.94
CA ILE A 114 -5.80 -6.87 -0.60
C ILE A 114 -5.20 -8.15 -0.06
N ASP A 115 -5.18 -9.20 -0.88
CA ASP A 115 -4.76 -10.53 -0.48
C ASP A 115 -4.27 -11.33 -1.69
N ALA A 116 -3.03 -11.80 -1.63
CA ALA A 116 -2.36 -12.56 -2.69
C ALA A 116 -1.63 -13.74 -2.07
N ASP A 117 -1.48 -14.83 -2.82
CA ASP A 117 -0.75 -16.03 -2.40
C ASP A 117 0.76 -15.95 -2.70
N PHE A 118 1.26 -14.77 -3.03
CA PHE A 118 2.68 -14.54 -3.31
C PHE A 118 3.16 -13.20 -2.76
N THR A 119 4.49 -13.09 -2.63
CA THR A 119 5.18 -11.81 -2.48
C THR A 119 6.57 -11.86 -3.11
N PHE A 120 7.35 -10.78 -2.99
CA PHE A 120 8.73 -10.71 -3.45
C PHE A 120 9.71 -10.71 -2.28
N LEU A 121 10.62 -11.69 -2.25
CA LEU A 121 11.57 -11.86 -1.15
C LEU A 121 12.99 -12.04 -1.65
N ASN A 122 13.93 -11.41 -0.95
CA ASN A 122 15.33 -11.84 -0.89
C ASN A 122 15.60 -12.46 0.48
N ARG A 123 16.82 -12.97 0.73
CA ARG A 123 17.16 -13.57 2.03
C ARG A 123 16.85 -12.66 3.21
N ARG A 124 17.20 -11.37 3.10
CA ARG A 124 17.08 -10.40 4.20
C ARG A 124 15.63 -10.17 4.61
N LEU A 125 14.73 -10.00 3.64
CA LEU A 125 13.30 -9.80 3.91
C LEU A 125 12.62 -11.10 4.33
N ALA A 126 13.04 -12.24 3.76
CA ALA A 126 12.53 -13.55 4.15
C ALA A 126 12.85 -13.88 5.62
N GLU A 127 14.07 -13.61 6.08
CA GLU A 127 14.46 -13.72 7.50
C GLU A 127 13.57 -12.85 8.39
N HIS A 128 13.31 -11.60 7.96
CA HIS A 128 12.43 -10.69 8.69
C HIS A 128 10.97 -11.17 8.74
N TYR A 129 10.49 -11.84 7.69
CA TYR A 129 9.14 -12.40 7.63
C TYR A 129 9.02 -13.80 8.25
N GLY A 130 10.13 -14.44 8.62
CA GLY A 130 10.12 -15.82 9.11
C GLY A 130 9.85 -16.86 8.02
N ILE A 131 10.15 -16.55 6.75
CA ILE A 131 9.96 -17.45 5.61
C ILE A 131 11.29 -18.14 5.30
N PRO A 132 11.45 -19.46 5.55
CA PRO A 132 12.71 -20.16 5.36
C PRO A 132 13.00 -20.44 3.88
N GLY A 133 14.24 -20.82 3.57
CA GLY A 133 14.62 -21.36 2.25
C GLY A 133 14.90 -20.32 1.15
N ILE A 134 14.87 -19.02 1.48
CA ILE A 134 15.22 -17.95 0.53
C ILE A 134 16.66 -17.50 0.74
N GLU A 135 17.48 -17.61 -0.31
CA GLU A 135 18.90 -17.25 -0.28
C GLU A 135 19.23 -16.13 -1.28
N GLY A 136 20.34 -15.42 -1.05
CA GLY A 136 20.83 -14.37 -1.96
C GLY A 136 20.17 -13.00 -1.78
N GLN A 137 20.71 -12.01 -2.49
CA GLN A 137 20.37 -10.58 -2.32
C GLN A 137 19.24 -10.09 -3.23
N TYR A 138 18.97 -10.80 -4.32
CA TYR A 138 17.96 -10.41 -5.30
C TYR A 138 16.58 -10.91 -4.88
N LEU A 139 15.59 -10.01 -4.95
CA LEU A 139 14.20 -10.36 -4.71
C LEU A 139 13.69 -11.25 -5.86
N ARG A 140 12.82 -12.19 -5.51
CA ARG A 140 12.11 -13.05 -6.46
C ARG A 140 10.67 -13.26 -5.99
N LYS A 141 9.77 -13.56 -6.92
CA LYS A 141 8.42 -14.00 -6.59
C LYS A 141 8.49 -15.30 -5.79
N VAL A 142 7.80 -15.35 -4.67
CA VAL A 142 7.72 -16.49 -3.76
C VAL A 142 6.25 -16.74 -3.44
N THR A 143 5.78 -17.96 -3.70
CA THR A 143 4.48 -18.43 -3.22
C THR A 143 4.51 -18.56 -1.70
N LEU A 144 3.53 -17.95 -1.05
CA LEU A 144 3.39 -17.94 0.39
C LEU A 144 2.74 -19.25 0.88
N PRO A 145 3.12 -19.75 2.07
CA PRO A 145 2.38 -20.81 2.73
C PRO A 145 0.89 -20.44 2.91
N PRO A 146 -0.05 -21.40 2.87
CA PRO A 146 -1.48 -21.12 3.02
C PRO A 146 -1.87 -20.43 4.33
N ASP A 147 -1.08 -20.62 5.39
CA ASP A 147 -1.25 -20.04 6.73
C ASP A 147 -0.38 -18.79 6.96
N SER A 148 0.19 -18.24 5.90
CA SER A 148 0.99 -17.02 5.99
C SER A 148 0.10 -15.82 6.29
N PRO A 149 0.44 -14.97 7.29
CA PRO A 149 -0.26 -13.71 7.51
C PRO A 149 0.07 -12.66 6.44
N ARG A 150 1.02 -12.97 5.53
CA ARG A 150 1.44 -12.11 4.42
C ARG A 150 0.52 -12.28 3.20
N GLY A 151 0.75 -11.46 2.19
CA GLY A 151 -0.03 -11.45 0.96
C GLY A 151 -0.89 -10.21 0.88
N GLY A 152 -0.77 -9.49 -0.24
CA GLY A 152 -1.35 -8.17 -0.42
C GLY A 152 -0.54 -7.04 0.23
N LEU A 153 -0.81 -5.82 -0.21
CA LEU A 153 -0.08 -4.60 0.12
C LEU A 153 -0.10 -4.28 1.62
N ILE A 154 -1.25 -4.40 2.28
CA ILE A 154 -1.43 -3.99 3.69
C ILE A 154 -0.71 -4.89 4.70
N THR A 155 -0.08 -5.98 4.23
CA THR A 155 0.73 -6.90 5.05
C THR A 155 2.23 -6.77 4.78
N GLN A 156 2.63 -5.87 3.86
CA GLN A 156 4.03 -5.60 3.55
C GLN A 156 4.66 -4.69 4.60
N ALA A 157 5.93 -4.95 4.94
CA ALA A 157 6.63 -4.18 5.96
C ALA A 157 6.86 -2.72 5.61
N SER A 158 6.88 -2.36 4.32
CA SER A 158 6.94 -0.96 3.88
C SER A 158 5.77 -0.15 4.46
N ILE A 159 4.55 -0.70 4.42
CA ILE A 159 3.34 -0.03 4.93
C ILE A 159 3.41 0.14 6.45
N HIS A 160 3.88 -0.88 7.16
CA HIS A 160 4.00 -0.83 8.62
C HIS A 160 5.09 0.15 9.09
N LYS A 161 6.16 0.28 8.31
CA LYS A 161 7.25 1.23 8.56
C LYS A 161 6.80 2.68 8.42
N ILE A 162 6.05 3.00 7.37
CA ILE A 162 5.60 4.38 7.11
C ILE A 162 4.39 4.80 7.96
N THR A 163 3.73 3.84 8.62
CA THR A 163 2.58 4.09 9.51
C THR A 163 2.95 3.93 11.00
N ALA A 164 4.23 4.03 11.34
CA ALA A 164 4.75 3.98 12.70
C ALA A 164 5.76 5.11 12.96
N ASN A 165 5.95 5.45 14.25
CA ASN A 165 6.86 6.53 14.65
C ASN A 165 8.31 6.05 14.91
N GLY A 166 8.59 4.75 14.73
CA GLY A 166 9.89 4.12 14.94
C GLY A 166 10.07 3.42 16.29
N THR A 167 9.31 3.78 17.33
CA THR A 167 9.33 3.09 18.63
C THR A 167 8.09 2.24 18.83
N ILE A 168 6.92 2.79 18.51
CA ILE A 168 5.62 2.16 18.68
C ILE A 168 4.78 2.23 17.41
N THR A 169 3.77 1.39 17.34
CA THR A 169 2.72 1.45 16.33
C THR A 169 1.61 2.41 16.77
N SER A 170 0.80 2.86 15.82
CA SER A 170 -0.43 3.58 16.11
C SER A 170 -1.53 3.12 15.15
N PRO A 171 -2.68 2.66 15.67
CA PRO A 171 -3.83 2.28 14.85
C PRO A 171 -4.35 3.42 13.96
N ILE A 172 -4.15 4.68 14.36
CA ILE A 172 -4.73 5.83 13.63
C ILE A 172 -4.04 6.07 12.28
N PRO A 173 -2.70 6.24 12.19
CA PRO A 173 -2.01 6.28 10.90
C PRO A 173 -2.20 5.02 10.05
N ARG A 174 -2.30 3.84 10.68
CA ARG A 174 -2.53 2.55 9.99
C ARG A 174 -3.91 2.46 9.37
N GLY A 175 -4.92 2.79 10.15
CA GLY A 175 -6.30 2.87 9.70
C GLY A 175 -6.47 3.90 8.60
N ASN A 176 -5.92 5.10 8.81
CA ASN A 176 -5.96 6.15 7.80
C ASN A 176 -5.23 5.77 6.51
N PHE A 177 -4.15 4.99 6.55
CA PHE A 177 -3.53 4.47 5.33
C PHE A 177 -4.51 3.59 4.53
N VAL A 178 -5.20 2.65 5.16
CA VAL A 178 -6.19 1.81 4.47
C VAL A 178 -7.32 2.66 3.89
N LEU A 179 -7.86 3.59 4.68
CA LEU A 179 -8.96 4.44 4.23
C LEU A 179 -8.54 5.39 3.09
N ALA A 180 -7.41 6.08 3.23
CA ALA A 180 -6.98 7.11 2.28
C ALA A 180 -6.29 6.53 1.05
N ASN A 181 -5.41 5.54 1.21
CA ASN A 181 -4.55 5.03 0.13
C ASN A 181 -5.12 3.80 -0.60
N LEU A 182 -6.01 3.02 0.04
CA LEU A 182 -6.70 1.91 -0.64
C LEU A 182 -8.13 2.29 -1.01
N LEU A 183 -8.92 2.84 -0.06
CA LEU A 183 -10.35 3.06 -0.27
C LEU A 183 -10.68 4.44 -0.84
N GLY A 184 -9.76 5.40 -0.83
CA GLY A 184 -10.02 6.76 -1.30
C GLY A 184 -11.01 7.54 -0.43
N GLN A 185 -11.12 7.18 0.84
CA GLN A 185 -12.05 7.75 1.82
C GLN A 185 -11.26 8.29 3.03
N PRO A 186 -10.42 9.33 2.84
CA PRO A 186 -9.56 9.82 3.91
C PRO A 186 -10.37 10.26 5.14
N ALA A 187 -9.88 9.93 6.33
CA ALA A 187 -10.49 10.41 7.55
C ALA A 187 -10.39 11.94 7.66
N PRO A 188 -11.38 12.62 8.24
CA PRO A 188 -11.27 14.05 8.50
C PRO A 188 -10.09 14.32 9.44
N PRO A 189 -9.45 15.50 9.35
CA PRO A 189 -8.38 15.87 10.26
C PRO A 189 -8.89 15.86 11.71
N PRO A 190 -8.04 15.50 12.68
CA PRO A 190 -8.42 15.54 14.09
C PRO A 190 -8.78 16.98 14.51
N PRO A 191 -9.74 17.16 15.43
CA PRO A 191 -10.05 18.49 15.96
C PRO A 191 -8.84 19.13 16.65
N GLU A 192 -8.64 20.44 16.47
CA GLU A 192 -7.49 21.17 17.05
C GLU A 192 -7.41 21.08 18.59
N SER A 193 -8.53 20.83 19.26
CA SER A 193 -8.63 20.74 20.72
C SER A 193 -8.16 19.41 21.30
N VAL A 194 -7.78 18.42 20.47
CA VAL A 194 -7.37 17.08 20.93
C VAL A 194 -5.86 17.01 21.07
N THR A 195 -5.38 16.77 22.29
CA THR A 195 -3.96 16.48 22.55
C THR A 195 -3.59 15.10 21.99
N ALA A 196 -2.43 15.00 21.35
CA ALA A 196 -1.92 13.71 20.89
C ALA A 196 -1.74 12.73 22.06
N LEU A 197 -2.02 11.44 21.82
CA LEU A 197 -1.72 10.38 22.77
C LEU A 197 -0.20 10.23 22.90
N GLU A 198 0.32 10.41 24.11
CA GLU A 198 1.74 10.20 24.43
C GLU A 198 2.11 8.71 24.32
N PRO A 199 3.13 8.34 23.53
CA PRO A 199 3.62 6.97 23.41
C PRO A 199 4.03 6.34 24.75
N ASP A 200 3.44 5.21 25.14
CA ASP A 200 3.90 4.45 26.32
C ASP A 200 4.87 3.32 25.91
N THR A 201 6.17 3.64 25.88
CA THR A 201 7.23 2.67 25.57
C THR A 201 7.61 1.77 26.75
N ARG A 202 7.07 2.02 27.94
CA ARG A 202 7.33 1.22 29.15
C ARG A 202 6.48 -0.05 29.21
N GLY A 203 5.46 -0.14 28.34
CA GLY A 203 4.52 -1.27 28.29
C GLY A 203 3.55 -1.31 29.45
N ALA A 204 3.21 -0.16 30.06
CA ALA A 204 2.25 -0.11 31.17
C ALA A 204 0.80 -0.16 30.68
N THR A 205 0.54 0.28 29.45
CA THR A 205 -0.76 0.22 28.78
C THR A 205 -0.60 -0.18 27.31
N THR A 206 -1.61 -0.83 26.74
CA THR A 206 -1.68 -1.05 25.29
C THR A 206 -2.24 0.17 24.58
N ILE A 207 -1.93 0.31 23.29
CA ILE A 207 -2.55 1.36 22.46
C ILE A 207 -4.08 1.24 22.39
N ARG A 208 -4.60 0.01 22.52
CA ARG A 208 -6.03 -0.27 22.59
C ARG A 208 -6.68 0.34 23.83
N GLU A 209 -6.05 0.19 24.98
CA GLU A 209 -6.55 0.77 26.24
C GLU A 209 -6.49 2.30 26.20
N GLN A 210 -5.46 2.87 25.57
CA GLN A 210 -5.34 4.32 25.39
C GLN A 210 -6.45 4.85 24.46
N LEU A 211 -6.68 4.20 23.32
CA LEU A 211 -7.75 4.57 22.39
C LEU A 211 -9.14 4.37 22.97
N ALA A 212 -9.38 3.29 23.73
CA ALA A 212 -10.68 3.04 24.37
C ALA A 212 -11.08 4.18 25.32
N LYS A 213 -10.13 4.74 26.09
CA LYS A 213 -10.39 5.92 26.93
C LYS A 213 -10.73 7.15 26.10
N HIS A 214 -10.03 7.35 24.99
CA HIS A 214 -10.23 8.49 24.09
C HIS A 214 -11.58 8.42 23.33
N ARG A 215 -12.03 7.21 22.97
CA ARG A 215 -13.22 6.96 22.15
C ARG A 215 -14.55 6.98 22.89
N ASN A 216 -14.54 7.09 24.22
CA ASN A 216 -15.78 7.16 24.99
C ASN A 216 -16.58 8.45 24.73
N GLU A 217 -15.98 9.45 24.05
CA GLU A 217 -16.69 10.64 23.61
C GLU A 217 -17.39 10.41 22.25
N PRO A 218 -18.70 10.76 22.11
CA PRO A 218 -19.45 10.55 20.86
C PRO A 218 -18.81 11.20 19.62
N VAL A 219 -18.20 12.38 19.78
CA VAL A 219 -17.52 13.10 18.69
C VAL A 219 -16.35 12.29 18.16
N CYS A 220 -15.51 11.74 19.04
CA CYS A 220 -14.37 10.91 18.66
C CYS A 220 -14.83 9.60 18.02
N ASN A 221 -15.84 8.93 18.59
CA ASN A 221 -16.30 7.64 18.07
C ASN A 221 -16.89 7.73 16.65
N SER A 222 -17.40 8.89 16.23
CA SER A 222 -17.98 9.10 14.90
C SER A 222 -17.03 8.72 13.76
N CYS A 223 -15.74 9.09 13.91
CA CYS A 223 -14.66 8.83 12.96
C CYS A 223 -13.91 7.53 13.31
N HIS A 224 -13.63 7.31 14.59
CA HIS A 224 -12.89 6.13 15.04
C HIS A 224 -13.59 4.80 14.74
N ARG A 225 -14.93 4.76 14.58
CA ARG A 225 -15.60 3.53 14.13
C ARG A 225 -15.14 3.04 12.75
N VAL A 226 -14.60 3.94 11.92
CA VAL A 226 -14.13 3.64 10.56
C VAL A 226 -12.60 3.52 10.52
N ILE A 227 -11.90 4.36 11.28
CA ILE A 227 -10.43 4.39 11.32
C ILE A 227 -9.86 3.20 12.09
N ASP A 228 -10.39 2.91 13.27
CA ASP A 228 -9.79 1.94 14.17
C ASP A 228 -9.83 0.50 13.64
N PRO A 229 -10.89 0.02 12.97
CA PRO A 229 -10.94 -1.37 12.51
C PRO A 229 -9.74 -1.79 11.64
N PRO A 230 -9.41 -1.11 10.51
CA PRO A 230 -8.17 -1.41 9.80
C PRO A 230 -6.94 -1.21 10.67
N GLY A 231 -6.89 -0.13 11.46
CA GLY A 231 -5.77 0.15 12.35
C GLY A 231 -5.44 -1.00 13.31
N PHE A 232 -6.47 -1.57 13.93
CA PHE A 232 -6.40 -2.72 14.83
C PHE A 232 -5.99 -3.99 14.11
N ALA A 233 -6.55 -4.29 12.94
CA ALA A 233 -6.11 -5.44 12.15
C ALA A 233 -4.61 -5.37 11.84
N LEU A 234 -4.12 -4.19 11.49
CA LEU A 234 -2.72 -3.94 11.20
C LEU A 234 -1.83 -3.96 12.46
N GLU A 235 -2.37 -3.96 13.69
CA GLU A 235 -1.56 -4.16 14.90
C GLU A 235 -0.93 -5.56 15.00
N SER A 236 -1.36 -6.50 14.14
CA SER A 236 -0.71 -7.80 13.93
C SER A 236 0.77 -7.68 13.53
N PHE A 237 1.21 -6.49 13.10
CA PHE A 237 2.58 -6.21 12.69
C PHE A 237 3.21 -5.09 13.51
N ASP A 238 4.49 -5.22 13.81
CA ASP A 238 5.27 -4.24 14.57
C ASP A 238 5.64 -2.98 13.72
N PRO A 239 6.35 -1.99 14.28
CA PRO A 239 6.79 -0.79 13.55
C PRO A 239 7.70 -1.02 12.35
N ILE A 240 8.35 -2.18 12.25
CA ILE A 240 9.14 -2.58 11.08
C ILE A 240 8.43 -3.66 10.27
N GLY A 241 7.15 -3.92 10.53
CA GLY A 241 6.36 -4.87 9.76
C GLY A 241 6.63 -6.33 10.07
N GLY A 242 7.33 -6.67 11.15
CA GLY A 242 7.44 -8.03 11.66
C GLY A 242 6.09 -8.49 12.25
N PHE A 243 5.66 -9.72 11.97
CA PHE A 243 4.44 -10.26 12.59
C PHE A 243 4.67 -10.44 14.10
N ARG A 244 3.68 -10.05 14.92
CA ARG A 244 3.82 -10.07 16.39
C ARG A 244 2.54 -10.50 17.08
N ASN A 245 2.73 -11.12 18.26
CA ASN A 245 1.66 -11.43 19.20
C ASN A 245 1.75 -10.60 20.49
N HIS A 246 2.87 -9.92 20.71
CA HIS A 246 3.14 -9.08 21.87
C HIS A 246 3.86 -7.81 21.43
N TYR A 247 3.63 -6.71 22.15
CA TYR A 247 4.40 -5.48 21.97
C TYR A 247 5.84 -5.66 22.46
N ARG A 248 6.78 -4.84 21.99
CA ARG A 248 8.12 -4.73 22.59
C ARG A 248 8.11 -3.61 23.62
N ALA A 249 8.80 -3.82 24.73
CA ALA A 249 9.05 -2.80 25.73
C ALA A 249 10.56 -2.66 25.96
N ASP A 250 11.00 -1.45 26.33
CA ASP A 250 12.42 -1.16 26.53
C ASP A 250 13.04 -2.02 27.65
N GLY A 251 14.30 -2.42 27.40
CA GLY A 251 15.12 -3.22 28.29
C GLY A 251 14.66 -4.67 28.44
N GLY A 252 15.43 -5.46 29.17
CA GLY A 252 15.15 -6.87 29.41
C GLY A 252 16.39 -7.58 29.91
N SER A 253 16.23 -8.81 30.37
CA SER A 253 17.34 -9.70 30.71
C SER A 253 17.11 -11.04 30.01
N GLY A 254 18.20 -11.60 29.49
CA GLY A 254 18.27 -12.97 29.04
C GLY A 254 19.25 -13.75 29.89
N THR A 255 19.12 -15.07 29.90
CA THR A 255 20.06 -15.97 30.58
C THR A 255 20.63 -16.92 29.53
N THR A 256 21.96 -16.99 29.46
CA THR A 256 22.66 -17.98 28.62
C THR A 256 22.38 -19.41 29.12
N PRO A 257 22.57 -20.46 28.30
CA PRO A 257 22.46 -21.85 28.76
C PRO A 257 23.34 -22.15 30.00
N GLU A 258 24.44 -21.44 30.17
CA GLU A 258 25.38 -21.56 31.29
C GLU A 258 24.99 -20.75 32.54
N GLY A 259 23.86 -20.01 32.49
CA GLY A 259 23.32 -19.28 33.64
C GLY A 259 23.77 -17.81 33.76
N TYR A 260 24.55 -17.28 32.82
CA TYR A 260 24.94 -15.87 32.83
C TYR A 260 23.82 -14.96 32.36
N GLU A 261 23.48 -13.95 33.17
CA GLU A 261 22.56 -12.89 32.79
C GLU A 261 23.22 -11.91 31.82
N TYR A 262 22.48 -11.52 30.77
CA TYR A 262 22.87 -10.44 29.87
C TYR A 262 21.69 -9.50 29.64
N ARG A 263 21.98 -8.22 29.41
CA ARG A 263 20.95 -7.23 29.11
C ARG A 263 20.46 -7.44 27.69
N MET A 264 19.16 -7.69 27.56
CA MET A 264 18.48 -7.67 26.28
C MET A 264 18.12 -6.23 25.91
N PRO A 265 18.13 -5.88 24.63
CA PRO A 265 17.80 -4.52 24.20
C PRO A 265 16.29 -4.22 24.35
N TYR A 266 15.45 -5.26 24.33
CA TYR A 266 14.01 -5.19 24.63
C TYR A 266 13.51 -6.47 25.32
N LYS A 267 12.29 -6.41 25.84
CA LYS A 267 11.53 -7.54 26.40
C LYS A 267 10.16 -7.63 25.76
N GLN A 268 9.53 -8.80 25.90
CA GLN A 268 8.13 -8.97 25.55
C GLN A 268 7.26 -8.14 26.49
N GLY A 269 6.45 -7.27 25.91
CA GLY A 269 5.46 -6.45 26.58
C GLY A 269 4.09 -7.14 26.64
N LEU A 270 3.04 -6.35 26.67
CA LEU A 270 1.65 -6.83 26.71
C LEU A 270 1.27 -7.56 25.41
N PRO A 271 0.31 -8.51 25.47
CA PRO A 271 -0.22 -9.15 24.27
C PRO A 271 -0.90 -8.14 23.34
N VAL A 272 -0.82 -8.40 22.05
CA VAL A 272 -1.51 -7.61 21.01
C VAL A 272 -2.94 -8.13 20.87
N ASP A 273 -3.90 -7.21 20.89
CA ASP A 273 -5.26 -7.46 20.43
C ASP A 273 -5.45 -6.79 19.07
N ALA A 274 -5.46 -7.60 18.01
CA ALA A 274 -5.68 -7.17 16.63
C ALA A 274 -7.15 -7.32 16.19
N SER A 275 -8.05 -7.70 17.10
CA SER A 275 -9.46 -7.90 16.78
C SER A 275 -10.23 -6.58 16.69
N GLY A 276 -11.38 -6.59 16.03
CA GLY A 276 -12.24 -5.41 15.97
C GLY A 276 -13.60 -5.70 15.37
N VAL A 277 -14.36 -4.62 15.17
CA VAL A 277 -15.68 -4.64 14.54
C VAL A 277 -15.71 -3.52 13.52
N THR A 278 -16.08 -3.82 12.28
CA THR A 278 -16.18 -2.81 11.21
C THR A 278 -17.29 -1.79 11.51
N ALA A 279 -17.32 -0.69 10.75
CA ALA A 279 -18.37 0.32 10.87
C ALA A 279 -19.78 -0.25 10.66
N ASP A 280 -19.89 -1.34 9.89
CA ASP A 280 -21.15 -2.05 9.58
C ASP A 280 -21.47 -3.17 10.58
N GLY A 281 -20.63 -3.37 11.61
CA GLY A 281 -20.89 -4.33 12.69
C GLY A 281 -20.30 -5.73 12.49
N GLU A 282 -19.47 -5.95 11.46
CA GLU A 282 -18.84 -7.26 11.22
C GLU A 282 -17.60 -7.45 12.12
N PRO A 283 -17.55 -8.48 12.97
CA PRO A 283 -16.38 -8.76 13.80
C PRO A 283 -15.25 -9.43 13.00
N PHE A 284 -14.01 -9.22 13.45
CA PHE A 284 -12.82 -9.92 12.97
C PHE A 284 -11.81 -10.13 14.10
N ALA A 285 -11.06 -11.22 14.06
CA ALA A 285 -10.06 -11.58 15.07
C ALA A 285 -8.64 -11.05 14.79
N GLY A 286 -8.35 -10.69 13.54
CA GLY A 286 -7.02 -10.20 13.13
C GLY A 286 -6.92 -9.95 11.63
N ILE A 287 -5.69 -9.81 11.14
CA ILE A 287 -5.43 -9.39 9.75
C ILE A 287 -6.05 -10.31 8.68
N GLU A 288 -6.01 -11.63 8.87
CA GLU A 288 -6.55 -12.58 7.88
C GLU A 288 -8.07 -12.43 7.71
N GLU A 289 -8.79 -12.30 8.83
CA GLU A 289 -10.23 -12.08 8.82
C GLU A 289 -10.57 -10.70 8.26
N TYR A 290 -9.78 -9.68 8.61
CA TYR A 290 -9.96 -8.33 8.08
C TYR A 290 -9.73 -8.27 6.56
N LYS A 291 -8.71 -8.95 6.01
CA LYS A 291 -8.49 -9.06 4.56
C LYS A 291 -9.73 -9.65 3.85
N ARG A 292 -10.37 -10.66 4.43
CA ARG A 292 -11.61 -11.25 3.90
C ARG A 292 -12.77 -10.24 3.88
N LEU A 293 -12.88 -9.39 4.90
CA LEU A 293 -13.87 -8.32 4.94
C LEU A 293 -13.56 -7.25 3.89
N LEU A 294 -12.31 -6.76 3.83
CA LEU A 294 -11.88 -5.73 2.89
C LEU A 294 -12.03 -6.17 1.42
N ARG A 295 -11.90 -7.48 1.12
CA ARG A 295 -12.18 -8.01 -0.23
C ARG A 295 -13.61 -7.75 -0.72
N ARG A 296 -14.57 -7.52 0.18
CA ARG A 296 -15.94 -7.14 -0.21
C ARG A 296 -15.99 -5.73 -0.82
N ASP A 297 -15.00 -4.89 -0.53
CA ASP A 297 -14.86 -3.52 -1.03
C ASP A 297 -13.91 -3.41 -2.23
N VAL A 298 -13.62 -4.51 -2.93
CA VAL A 298 -12.67 -4.54 -4.06
C VAL A 298 -13.02 -3.53 -5.15
N GLU A 299 -14.31 -3.31 -5.44
CA GLU A 299 -14.74 -2.28 -6.40
C GLU A 299 -14.35 -0.88 -5.93
N GLN A 300 -14.47 -0.59 -4.63
CA GLN A 300 -14.07 0.70 -4.07
C GLN A 300 -12.55 0.90 -4.16
N VAL A 301 -11.77 -0.16 -3.93
CA VAL A 301 -10.32 -0.12 -4.13
C VAL A 301 -9.99 0.13 -5.61
N ALA A 302 -10.67 -0.54 -6.53
CA ALA A 302 -10.50 -0.33 -7.96
C ALA A 302 -10.85 1.11 -8.38
N ARG A 303 -11.97 1.65 -7.89
CA ARG A 303 -12.40 3.03 -8.13
C ARG A 303 -11.36 4.04 -7.65
N HIS A 304 -10.78 3.83 -6.47
CA HIS A 304 -9.73 4.71 -5.99
C HIS A 304 -8.45 4.57 -6.82
N LEU A 305 -8.07 3.36 -7.21
CA LEU A 305 -6.89 3.13 -8.05
C LEU A 305 -7.03 3.76 -9.45
N VAL A 306 -8.20 3.67 -10.07
CA VAL A 306 -8.54 4.39 -11.31
C VAL A 306 -8.35 5.90 -11.11
N SER A 307 -8.88 6.44 -10.01
CA SER A 307 -8.71 7.86 -9.66
C SER A 307 -7.23 8.24 -9.51
N GLN A 308 -6.44 7.42 -8.82
CA GLN A 308 -5.00 7.64 -8.66
C GLN A 308 -4.26 7.60 -10.00
N LEU A 309 -4.56 6.65 -10.87
CA LEU A 309 -3.97 6.54 -12.21
C LEU A 309 -4.33 7.75 -13.09
N LEU A 310 -5.57 8.22 -13.03
CA LEU A 310 -6.01 9.43 -13.74
C LEU A 310 -5.27 10.68 -13.25
N VAL A 311 -5.17 10.87 -11.93
CA VAL A 311 -4.41 11.99 -11.34
C VAL A 311 -2.95 11.90 -11.76
N TYR A 312 -2.34 10.72 -11.65
CA TYR A 312 -0.94 10.52 -12.00
C TYR A 312 -0.67 10.77 -13.49
N SER A 313 -1.56 10.34 -14.37
CA SER A 313 -1.39 10.41 -15.83
C SER A 313 -1.74 11.78 -16.42
N THR A 314 -2.63 12.54 -15.78
CA THR A 314 -3.08 13.85 -16.27
C THR A 314 -2.50 15.03 -15.48
N GLY A 315 -2.08 14.79 -14.23
CA GLY A 315 -1.65 15.83 -13.28
C GLY A 315 -2.81 16.64 -12.68
N ALA A 316 -4.07 16.32 -13.00
CA ALA A 316 -5.25 17.01 -12.52
C ALA A 316 -5.95 16.21 -11.41
N GLU A 317 -6.44 16.89 -10.38
CA GLU A 317 -7.27 16.27 -9.35
C GLU A 317 -8.62 15.81 -9.92
N ILE A 318 -9.23 14.81 -9.27
CA ILE A 318 -10.58 14.34 -9.59
C ILE A 318 -11.60 15.29 -8.97
N GLU A 319 -12.39 15.93 -9.82
CA GLU A 319 -13.47 16.82 -9.43
C GLU A 319 -14.84 16.12 -9.51
N PHE A 320 -15.88 16.81 -9.05
CA PHE A 320 -17.26 16.29 -9.13
C PHE A 320 -17.68 15.91 -10.56
N ALA A 321 -17.26 16.70 -11.56
CA ALA A 321 -17.59 16.48 -12.96
C ALA A 321 -16.93 15.20 -13.55
N ASP A 322 -15.87 14.69 -12.92
CA ASP A 322 -15.10 13.54 -13.44
C ASP A 322 -15.63 12.21 -12.94
N ARG A 323 -16.48 12.23 -11.91
CA ARG A 323 -16.98 11.02 -11.26
C ARG A 323 -17.65 10.07 -12.26
N GLY A 324 -18.41 10.62 -13.21
CA GLY A 324 -19.01 9.82 -14.28
C GLY A 324 -17.95 9.05 -15.10
N GLY A 325 -16.90 9.75 -15.55
CA GLY A 325 -15.81 9.11 -16.31
C GLY A 325 -14.99 8.11 -15.51
N VAL A 326 -14.86 8.30 -14.18
CA VAL A 326 -14.26 7.30 -13.29
C VAL A 326 -15.14 6.05 -13.21
N GLU A 327 -16.44 6.21 -12.98
CA GLU A 327 -17.37 5.06 -12.93
C GLU A 327 -17.43 4.32 -14.27
N ASP A 328 -17.39 5.02 -15.41
CA ASP A 328 -17.37 4.40 -16.74
C ASP A 328 -16.15 3.47 -16.91
N VAL A 329 -14.98 3.85 -16.39
CA VAL A 329 -13.79 2.99 -16.40
C VAL A 329 -13.97 1.80 -15.45
N VAL A 330 -14.47 2.04 -14.23
CA VAL A 330 -14.67 0.97 -13.23
C VAL A 330 -15.68 -0.08 -13.73
N GLU A 331 -16.77 0.36 -14.36
CA GLU A 331 -17.81 -0.54 -14.86
C GLU A 331 -17.29 -1.49 -15.94
N LYS A 332 -16.44 -1.01 -16.86
CA LYS A 332 -15.81 -1.84 -17.90
C LYS A 332 -14.89 -2.94 -17.35
N LEU A 333 -14.39 -2.76 -16.13
CA LEU A 333 -13.43 -3.66 -15.49
C LEU A 333 -14.10 -4.68 -14.56
N ARG A 334 -15.40 -4.52 -14.29
CA ARG A 334 -16.13 -5.25 -13.25
C ARG A 334 -16.16 -6.76 -13.52
N ASP A 335 -16.49 -7.16 -14.74
CA ASP A 335 -16.72 -8.57 -15.07
C ASP A 335 -15.43 -9.41 -15.07
N ASP A 336 -14.28 -8.76 -15.26
CA ASP A 336 -12.95 -9.40 -15.26
C ASP A 336 -12.22 -9.29 -13.92
N GLY A 337 -12.87 -8.79 -12.87
CA GLY A 337 -12.29 -8.70 -11.52
C GLY A 337 -11.28 -7.57 -11.32
N TYR A 338 -11.45 -6.47 -12.07
CA TYR A 338 -10.61 -5.27 -12.05
C TYR A 338 -9.13 -5.51 -12.35
N PRO A 339 -8.78 -6.03 -13.53
CA PRO A 339 -7.39 -6.38 -13.86
C PRO A 339 -6.50 -5.13 -14.11
N PHE A 340 -5.27 -5.15 -13.61
CA PHE A 340 -4.39 -3.97 -13.50
C PHE A 340 -3.92 -3.38 -14.84
N ARG A 341 -3.45 -4.22 -15.76
CA ARG A 341 -3.00 -3.82 -17.09
C ARG A 341 -4.17 -3.31 -17.91
N THR A 342 -5.28 -4.05 -17.90
CA THR A 342 -6.52 -3.64 -18.54
C THR A 342 -7.04 -2.31 -17.96
N MET A 343 -6.91 -2.09 -16.65
CA MET A 343 -7.24 -0.80 -16.02
C MET A 343 -6.39 0.36 -16.59
N ILE A 344 -5.09 0.16 -16.78
CA ILE A 344 -4.21 1.18 -17.40
C ILE A 344 -4.67 1.50 -18.83
N HIS A 345 -5.07 0.48 -19.60
CA HIS A 345 -5.64 0.65 -20.93
C HIS A 345 -6.94 1.47 -20.89
N GLU A 346 -7.88 1.15 -20.02
CA GLU A 346 -9.16 1.86 -19.94
C GLU A 346 -8.99 3.30 -19.43
N VAL A 347 -8.05 3.54 -18.51
CA VAL A 347 -7.64 4.90 -18.12
C VAL A 347 -7.11 5.68 -19.32
N ALA A 348 -6.18 5.10 -20.10
CA ALA A 348 -5.58 5.77 -21.25
C ALA A 348 -6.58 6.03 -22.39
N LYS A 349 -7.60 5.17 -22.55
CA LYS A 349 -8.67 5.33 -23.54
C LYS A 349 -9.75 6.33 -23.11
N SER A 350 -9.87 6.62 -21.81
CA SER A 350 -10.93 7.46 -21.27
C SER A 350 -10.91 8.89 -21.82
N ASP A 351 -12.09 9.52 -21.87
CA ASP A 351 -12.19 10.93 -22.25
C ASP A 351 -11.44 11.85 -21.26
N LEU A 352 -11.38 11.46 -19.98
CA LEU A 352 -10.60 12.17 -18.96
C LEU A 352 -9.11 12.21 -19.33
N PHE A 353 -8.56 11.15 -19.90
CA PHE A 353 -7.18 11.13 -20.36
C PHE A 353 -6.99 11.83 -21.72
N ARG A 354 -7.97 11.73 -22.63
CA ARG A 354 -7.84 12.21 -24.03
C ARG A 354 -8.30 13.64 -24.27
N MET A 355 -9.04 14.26 -23.36
CA MET A 355 -9.64 15.60 -23.54
C MET A 355 -9.18 16.65 -22.54
N ARG A 356 -8.70 16.27 -21.37
CA ARG A 356 -8.36 17.25 -20.32
C ARG A 356 -7.08 18.01 -20.58
#